data_AF-A0A6V7J4S0-F1
#
_entry.id   AF-A0A6V7J4S0-F1
#
_cell.length_a   1.000
_cell.length_b   1.000
_cell.length_c   1.000
_cell.angle_alpha   90.00
_cell.angle_beta   90.00
_cell.angle_gamma   90.00
#
_symmetry.space_group_name_H-M   'P 1'
#
loop_
_entity.id
_entity.type
_entity.pdbx_description
1 polymer ?
#
loop_
_entity_poly.entity_id
_entity_poly.type
_entity_poly.pdbx_seq_one_letter_code
_entity_poly.pdbx_strand_id
1 'polypeptide(L)'
;MYRDDTNLLNLTLLDDILKDVFYINLAFQKVNADIAKLYAELRTLTISLARRILNQRSLKLLEMNPTTMIHVADLKVIEQALDKINDDFGNSLLSVNSLDFGSSFEKLTTELPISPDSLKAVKDRGVSFIVRLVKESTRRLPANENLAEPHHQR
;
A
#
# COMPACT_ATOMS: atom_id res chain seq x y z
N MET A 1 21.05 -14.57 -12.59
CA MET A 1 20.11 -13.72 -11.82
C MET A 1 18.78 -13.51 -12.58
N TYR A 2 18.80 -13.10 -13.86
CA TYR A 2 17.59 -12.99 -14.71
C TYR A 2 17.06 -14.30 -15.36
N ARG A 3 17.71 -15.45 -15.11
CA ARG A 3 17.31 -16.76 -15.67
C ARG A 3 16.45 -17.60 -14.71
N ASP A 4 16.04 -17.02 -13.60
CA ASP A 4 15.22 -17.69 -12.59
C ASP A 4 13.81 -17.11 -12.69
N ASP A 5 12.85 -17.97 -13.02
CA ASP A 5 11.43 -17.65 -13.16
C ASP A 5 10.86 -17.02 -11.88
N THR A 6 11.40 -17.41 -10.72
CA THR A 6 11.04 -16.83 -9.42
C THR A 6 11.47 -15.37 -9.32
N ASN A 7 12.62 -15.01 -9.88
CA ASN A 7 13.09 -13.62 -9.89
C ASN A 7 12.26 -12.77 -10.87
N LEU A 8 11.88 -13.34 -12.01
CA LEU A 8 10.98 -12.66 -12.95
C LEU A 8 9.61 -12.36 -12.32
N LEU A 9 9.03 -13.32 -11.58
CA LEU A 9 7.81 -13.07 -10.80
C LEU A 9 7.99 -11.96 -9.76
N ASN A 10 9.09 -11.97 -9.00
CA ASN A 10 9.37 -10.92 -8.01
C ASN A 10 9.45 -9.54 -8.67
N LEU A 11 10.17 -9.43 -9.79
CA LEU A 11 10.31 -8.17 -10.51
C LEU A 11 8.98 -7.68 -11.07
N THR A 12 8.16 -8.58 -11.61
CA THR A 12 6.82 -8.25 -12.14
C THR A 12 5.91 -7.72 -11.03
N LEU A 13 5.91 -8.37 -9.87
CA LEU A 13 5.16 -7.90 -8.69
C LEU A 13 5.64 -6.53 -8.23
N LEU A 14 6.96 -6.32 -8.17
CA LEU A 14 7.53 -5.07 -7.72
C LEU A 14 7.27 -3.93 -8.70
N ASP A 15 7.34 -4.16 -10.00
CA ASP A 15 7.12 -3.13 -11.03
C ASP A 15 5.72 -2.51 -10.91
N ASP A 16 4.68 -3.35 -10.79
CA ASP A 16 3.29 -2.92 -10.63
C ASP A 16 3.06 -2.06 -9.37
N ILE A 17 3.84 -2.27 -8.31
CA ILE A 17 3.73 -1.53 -7.05
C ILE A 17 4.61 -0.27 -7.07
N LEU A 18 5.84 -0.39 -7.58
CA LEU A 18 6.84 0.67 -7.52
C LEU A 18 6.58 1.79 -8.51
N LYS A 19 5.90 1.53 -9.62
CA LYS A 19 5.58 2.54 -10.64
C LYS A 19 4.83 3.75 -10.05
N ASP A 20 3.81 3.49 -9.25
CA ASP A 20 3.01 4.55 -8.63
C ASP A 20 3.80 5.28 -7.53
N VAL A 21 4.57 4.55 -6.73
CA VAL A 21 5.46 5.12 -5.69
C VAL A 21 6.51 6.03 -6.34
N PHE A 22 7.10 5.59 -7.44
CA PHE A 22 8.09 6.35 -8.19
C PHE A 22 7.50 7.65 -8.74
N TYR A 23 6.30 7.58 -9.34
CA TYR A 23 5.63 8.76 -9.88
C TYR A 23 5.37 9.83 -8.80
N ILE A 24 4.85 9.41 -7.64
CA ILE A 24 4.60 10.34 -6.53
C ILE A 24 5.90 10.93 -6.00
N ASN A 25 6.93 10.11 -5.79
CA ASN A 25 8.25 10.59 -5.34
C ASN A 25 8.84 11.63 -6.31
N LEU A 26 8.76 11.36 -7.62
CA LEU A 26 9.23 12.30 -8.63
C LEU A 26 8.43 13.61 -8.61
N ALA A 27 7.13 13.53 -8.34
CA ALA A 27 6.27 14.70 -8.25
C ALA A 27 6.63 15.59 -7.04
N PHE A 28 7.02 15.00 -5.90
CA PHE A 28 7.57 15.73 -4.74
C PHE A 28 8.90 16.44 -5.01
N GLN A 29 9.67 15.98 -6.00
CA GLN A 29 10.96 16.59 -6.36
C GLN A 29 10.83 17.78 -7.32
N LYS A 30 9.62 18.11 -7.78
CA LYS A 30 9.39 19.24 -8.69
C LYS A 30 9.52 20.57 -7.95
N VAL A 31 10.17 21.55 -8.60
CA VAL A 31 10.44 22.89 -8.05
C VAL A 31 9.17 23.65 -7.65
N ASN A 32 8.06 23.46 -8.39
CA ASN A 32 6.77 24.13 -8.17
C ASN A 32 5.67 23.12 -7.83
N ALA A 33 5.98 22.16 -6.97
CA ALA A 33 5.04 21.13 -6.56
C ALA A 33 3.85 21.70 -5.76
N ASP A 34 2.63 21.33 -6.14
CA ASP A 34 1.44 21.57 -5.32
C ASP A 34 1.42 20.55 -4.18
N ILE A 35 1.92 20.96 -3.02
CA ILE A 35 2.10 20.12 -1.84
C ILE A 35 0.76 19.51 -1.37
N ALA A 36 -0.32 20.27 -1.41
CA ALA A 36 -1.63 19.79 -0.98
C ALA A 36 -2.13 18.66 -1.88
N LYS A 37 -1.99 18.85 -3.19
CA LYS A 37 -2.31 17.81 -4.18
C LYS A 37 -1.44 16.57 -4.01
N LEU A 38 -0.14 16.73 -3.80
CA LEU A 38 0.78 15.60 -3.62
C LEU A 38 0.48 14.77 -2.37
N TYR A 39 0.11 15.42 -1.27
CA TYR A 39 -0.33 14.68 -0.08
C TYR A 39 -1.66 13.95 -0.30
N ALA A 40 -2.58 14.52 -1.09
CA ALA A 40 -3.81 13.82 -1.49
C ALA A 40 -3.52 12.61 -2.39
N GLU A 41 -2.57 12.73 -3.32
CA GLU A 41 -2.11 11.62 -4.17
C GLU A 41 -1.41 10.53 -3.34
N LEU A 42 -0.50 10.90 -2.43
CA LEU A 42 0.17 9.95 -1.53
C LEU A 42 -0.83 9.22 -0.64
N ARG A 43 -1.85 9.92 -0.15
CA ARG A 43 -2.93 9.34 0.65
C ARG A 43 -3.75 8.34 -0.17
N THR A 44 -4.10 8.68 -1.40
CA THR A 44 -4.80 7.78 -2.33
C THR A 44 -3.98 6.51 -2.60
N LEU A 45 -2.68 6.66 -2.87
CA LEU A 45 -1.78 5.52 -3.06
C LEU A 45 -1.72 4.64 -1.80
N THR A 46 -1.58 5.24 -0.63
CA THR A 46 -1.49 4.51 0.64
C THR A 46 -2.74 3.65 0.88
N ILE A 47 -3.94 4.19 0.61
CA ILE A 47 -5.20 3.44 0.74
C ILE A 47 -5.34 2.37 -0.34
N SER A 48 -4.96 2.67 -1.58
CA SER A 48 -4.96 1.67 -2.66
C SER A 48 -4.10 0.46 -2.28
N LEU A 49 -2.88 0.70 -1.78
CA LEU A 49 -1.98 -0.35 -1.32
C LEU A 49 -2.52 -1.09 -0.08
N ALA A 50 -3.09 -0.37 0.89
CA ALA A 50 -3.70 -0.98 2.06
C ALA A 50 -4.89 -1.88 1.67
N ARG A 51 -5.71 -1.45 0.71
CA ARG A 51 -6.85 -2.25 0.20
C ARG A 51 -6.45 -3.55 -0.45
N ARG A 52 -5.24 -3.64 -1.01
CA ARG A 52 -4.73 -4.90 -1.56
C ARG A 52 -4.49 -5.94 -0.49
N ILE A 53 -4.19 -5.56 0.75
CA ILE A 53 -3.74 -6.47 1.82
C ILE A 53 -4.72 -6.64 2.98
N LEU A 54 -5.57 -5.64 3.26
CA LEU A 54 -6.51 -5.66 4.37
C LEU A 54 -7.76 -6.49 4.05
N ASN A 55 -8.25 -7.25 5.02
CA ASN A 55 -9.50 -8.00 4.88
C ASN A 55 -10.75 -7.11 4.99
N GLN A 56 -11.91 -7.66 4.61
CA GLN A 56 -13.18 -6.92 4.61
C GLN A 56 -13.54 -6.30 5.97
N ARG A 57 -13.12 -6.90 7.09
CA ARG A 57 -13.39 -6.36 8.43
C ARG A 57 -12.61 -5.07 8.65
N SER A 58 -11.33 -5.06 8.31
CA SER A 58 -10.47 -3.87 8.37
C SER A 58 -10.89 -2.80 7.36
N LEU A 59 -11.34 -3.21 6.17
CA LEU A 59 -11.86 -2.30 5.14
C LEU A 59 -13.15 -1.61 5.53
N LYS A 60 -14.08 -2.33 6.17
CA LYS A 60 -15.33 -1.73 6.69
C LYS A 60 -15.05 -0.59 7.67
N LEU A 61 -13.98 -0.67 8.46
CA LEU A 61 -13.56 0.42 9.35
C LEU A 61 -13.08 1.66 8.58
N LEU A 62 -12.55 1.49 7.36
CA LEU A 62 -12.18 2.59 6.46
C LEU A 62 -13.39 3.17 5.72
N GLU A 63 -14.41 2.35 5.43
CA GLU A 63 -15.60 2.74 4.67
C GLU A 63 -16.70 3.41 5.53
N MET A 64 -16.66 3.26 6.86
CA MET A 64 -17.63 3.87 7.78
C MET A 64 -17.53 5.40 7.88
N ASN A 65 -16.55 6.04 7.22
CA ASN A 65 -16.48 7.48 7.02
C ASN A 65 -16.79 7.83 5.55
N PRO A 66 -18.06 8.01 5.16
CA PRO A 66 -18.47 8.27 3.77
C PRO A 66 -18.24 9.72 3.34
N THR A 67 -17.36 10.46 4.01
CA THR A 67 -17.01 11.81 3.60
C THR A 67 -16.04 11.76 2.43
N THR A 68 -16.34 12.54 1.39
CA THR A 68 -15.51 12.76 0.18
C THR A 68 -14.09 13.24 0.48
N MET A 69 -13.78 13.55 1.74
CA MET A 69 -12.43 13.75 2.27
C MET A 69 -12.02 12.55 3.13
N ILE A 70 -11.04 11.80 2.66
CA ILE A 70 -10.34 10.78 3.44
C ILE A 70 -9.65 11.47 4.62
N HIS A 71 -10.06 11.13 5.85
CA HIS A 71 -9.65 11.82 7.08
C HIS A 71 -8.39 11.16 7.70
N VAL A 72 -7.68 11.89 8.57
CA VAL A 72 -6.56 11.33 9.37
C VAL A 72 -6.98 10.09 10.18
N ALA A 73 -8.27 9.96 10.49
CA ALA A 73 -8.85 8.78 11.12
C ALA A 73 -8.60 7.50 10.30
N ASP A 74 -8.63 7.58 8.96
CA ASP A 74 -8.42 6.43 8.07
C ASP A 74 -6.97 5.94 8.15
N LEU A 75 -6.00 6.86 8.30
CA LEU A 75 -4.59 6.51 8.50
C LEU A 75 -4.37 5.82 9.84
N LYS A 76 -5.03 6.28 10.91
CA LYS A 76 -4.96 5.62 12.23
C LYS A 76 -5.55 4.21 12.19
N VAL A 77 -6.64 4.01 11.45
CA VAL A 77 -7.23 2.67 11.25
C VAL A 77 -6.27 1.76 10.50
N ILE A 78 -5.61 2.26 9.45
CA ILE A 78 -4.57 1.51 8.74
C ILE A 78 -3.42 1.15 9.67
N GLU A 79 -2.86 2.11 10.42
CA GLU A 79 -1.76 1.85 11.36
C GLU A 79 -2.12 0.80 12.40
N GLN A 80 -3.29 0.93 13.04
CA GLN A 80 -3.78 -0.05 14.01
C GLN A 80 -4.00 -1.43 13.40
N ALA A 81 -4.51 -1.50 12.18
CA ALA A 81 -4.68 -2.77 11.47
C ALA A 81 -3.33 -3.40 11.13
N LEU A 82 -2.34 -2.58 10.74
CA LEU A 82 -1.00 -3.05 10.38
C LEU A 82 -0.13 -3.42 11.60
N ASP A 83 -0.39 -2.88 12.78
CA ASP A 83 0.32 -3.25 14.01
C ASP A 83 -0.19 -4.57 14.59
N LYS A 84 -1.48 -4.84 14.45
CA LYS A 84 -2.10 -6.13 14.82
C LYS A 84 -1.64 -7.30 13.94
N ILE A 85 -0.98 -7.04 12.81
CA ILE A 85 -0.41 -8.09 11.93
C ILE A 85 0.62 -8.94 12.69
N ASN A 86 1.37 -8.34 13.61
CA ASN A 86 2.39 -9.05 14.37
C ASN A 86 1.78 -9.95 15.46
N ASP A 87 0.58 -9.61 15.94
CA ASP A 87 -0.08 -10.32 17.05
C ASP A 87 -1.07 -11.39 16.55
N ASP A 88 -1.72 -11.16 15.39
CA ASP A 88 -2.71 -12.08 14.81
C ASP A 88 -2.85 -11.88 13.29
N PHE A 89 -1.83 -12.34 12.54
CA PHE A 89 -1.72 -12.22 11.07
C PHE A 89 -2.98 -12.68 10.32
N GLY A 90 -3.70 -13.67 10.87
CA GLY A 90 -4.87 -14.28 10.24
C GLY A 90 -6.16 -13.45 10.30
N ASN A 91 -6.27 -12.49 11.23
CA ASN A 91 -7.51 -11.76 11.47
C ASN A 91 -7.55 -10.34 10.89
N SER A 92 -6.42 -9.79 10.44
CA SER A 92 -6.34 -8.42 9.92
C SER A 92 -6.02 -8.32 8.42
N LEU A 93 -5.31 -9.32 7.88
CA LEU A 93 -4.93 -9.42 6.47
C LEU A 93 -5.82 -10.40 5.70
N LEU A 94 -5.87 -10.23 4.38
CA LEU A 94 -6.32 -11.29 3.48
C LEU A 94 -5.32 -12.45 3.51
N SER A 95 -5.83 -13.67 3.27
CA SER A 95 -4.95 -14.80 2.96
C SER A 95 -4.10 -14.45 1.75
N VAL A 96 -2.84 -14.89 1.76
CA VAL A 96 -1.88 -14.66 0.67
C VAL A 96 -2.41 -15.12 -0.68
N ASN A 97 -3.30 -16.12 -0.70
CA ASN A 97 -3.93 -16.64 -1.92
C ASN A 97 -5.12 -15.81 -2.42
N SER A 98 -5.61 -14.88 -1.61
CA SER A 98 -6.75 -14.00 -1.92
C SER A 98 -6.32 -12.57 -2.27
N LEU A 99 -5.01 -12.31 -2.26
CA LEU A 99 -4.44 -11.02 -2.63
C LEU A 99 -4.38 -10.89 -4.15
N ASP A 100 -4.69 -9.69 -4.64
CA ASP A 100 -4.49 -9.33 -6.04
C ASP A 100 -3.04 -8.83 -6.23
N PHE A 101 -2.23 -9.64 -6.92
CA PHE A 101 -0.85 -9.33 -7.28
C PHE A 101 -0.71 -8.72 -8.69
N GLY A 102 -1.83 -8.45 -9.37
CA GLY A 102 -1.85 -7.89 -10.71
C GLY A 102 -1.95 -8.95 -11.81
N SER A 103 -2.61 -8.58 -12.91
CA SER A 103 -2.87 -9.47 -14.05
C SER A 103 -1.60 -10.02 -14.71
N SER A 104 -0.52 -9.23 -14.76
CA SER A 104 0.77 -9.66 -15.30
C SER A 104 1.41 -10.74 -14.43
N PHE A 105 1.31 -10.61 -13.11
CA PHE A 105 1.79 -11.62 -12.17
C PHE A 105 1.01 -12.92 -12.32
N GLU A 106 -0.32 -12.85 -12.29
CA GLU A 106 -1.19 -14.03 -12.42
C GLU A 106 -1.05 -14.72 -13.79
N LYS A 107 -0.73 -13.98 -14.84
CA LYS A 107 -0.41 -14.59 -16.14
C LYS A 107 0.90 -15.39 -16.05
N LEU A 108 1.96 -14.81 -15.50
CA LEU A 108 3.26 -15.48 -15.40
C LEU A 108 3.25 -16.71 -14.48
N THR A 109 2.42 -16.73 -13.44
CA THR A 109 2.29 -17.92 -12.59
C THR A 109 1.69 -19.12 -13.33
N THR A 110 0.94 -18.89 -14.41
CA THR A 110 0.40 -19.95 -15.28
C THR A 110 1.35 -20.36 -16.40
N GLU A 111 2.24 -19.46 -16.83
CA GLU A 111 3.17 -19.68 -17.96
C GLU A 111 4.51 -20.28 -17.52
N LEU A 112 4.95 -20.01 -16.28
CA LEU A 112 6.26 -20.42 -15.78
C LEU A 112 6.15 -21.68 -14.91
N PRO A 113 7.10 -22.64 -15.02
CA PRO A 113 7.12 -23.86 -14.23
C PRO A 113 7.62 -23.61 -12.79
N ILE A 114 6.84 -22.86 -12.00
CA ILE A 114 7.23 -22.45 -10.65
C ILE A 114 6.62 -23.38 -9.61
N SER A 115 7.45 -23.86 -8.68
CA SER A 115 6.96 -24.74 -7.62
C SER A 115 6.00 -23.99 -6.67
N PRO A 116 5.00 -24.68 -6.08
CA PRO A 116 4.08 -24.06 -5.13
C PRO A 116 4.79 -23.37 -3.95
N ASP A 117 5.88 -23.95 -3.45
CA ASP A 117 6.67 -23.38 -2.35
C ASP A 117 7.37 -22.09 -2.77
N SER A 118 7.94 -22.06 -3.97
CA SER A 118 8.60 -20.86 -4.52
C SER A 118 7.58 -19.75 -4.77
N LEU A 119 6.42 -20.11 -5.32
CA LEU A 119 5.32 -19.18 -5.53
C LEU A 119 4.82 -18.58 -4.20
N LYS A 120 4.61 -19.43 -3.19
CA LYS A 120 4.25 -18.98 -1.85
C LYS A 120 5.30 -18.02 -1.27
N ALA A 121 6.59 -18.36 -1.39
CA ALA A 121 7.67 -17.49 -0.91
C ALA A 121 7.76 -16.15 -1.66
N VAL A 122 7.43 -16.10 -2.95
CA VAL A 122 7.31 -14.84 -3.70
C VAL A 122 6.14 -14.02 -3.18
N LYS A 123 4.96 -14.64 -3.05
CA LYS A 123 3.76 -13.95 -2.56
C LYS A 123 3.98 -13.42 -1.13
N ASP A 124 4.52 -14.23 -0.22
CA ASP A 124 4.85 -13.84 1.16
C ASP A 124 5.79 -12.62 1.21
N ARG A 125 6.83 -12.60 0.36
CA ARG A 125 7.73 -11.44 0.22
C ARG A 125 7.01 -10.21 -0.32
N GLY A 126 6.14 -10.39 -1.31
CA GLY A 126 5.30 -9.33 -1.87
C GLY A 126 4.39 -8.71 -0.81
N VAL A 127 3.72 -9.52 0.00
CA VAL A 127 2.89 -9.04 1.12
C VAL A 127 3.74 -8.24 2.10
N SER A 128 4.87 -8.78 2.52
CA SER A 128 5.78 -8.11 3.47
C SER A 128 6.25 -6.76 2.93
N PHE A 129 6.56 -6.69 1.64
CA PHE A 129 6.92 -5.45 0.97
C PHE A 129 5.78 -4.43 0.97
N ILE A 130 4.55 -4.83 0.59
CA ILE A 130 3.38 -3.94 0.59
C ILE A 130 3.09 -3.44 2.01
N VAL A 131 3.10 -4.32 3.01
CA VAL A 131 2.91 -3.95 4.42
C VAL A 131 3.93 -2.89 4.83
N ARG A 132 5.21 -3.10 4.51
CA ARG A 132 6.26 -2.14 4.85
C ARG A 132 6.05 -0.81 4.13
N LEU A 133 5.72 -0.86 2.85
CA LEU A 133 5.49 0.33 2.03
C LEU A 133 4.31 1.16 2.56
N VAL A 134 3.22 0.52 2.95
CA VAL A 134 2.07 1.22 3.57
C VAL A 134 2.50 1.86 4.89
N LYS A 135 3.21 1.15 5.78
CA LYS A 135 3.72 1.72 7.05
C LYS A 135 4.63 2.93 6.83
N GLU A 136 5.52 2.87 5.85
CA GLU A 136 6.40 4.01 5.55
C GLU A 136 5.64 5.17 4.91
N SER A 137 4.59 4.89 4.12
CA SER A 137 3.77 5.91 3.49
C SER A 137 2.86 6.63 4.50
N THR A 138 2.27 5.92 5.47
CA THR A 138 1.46 6.55 6.53
C THR A 138 2.30 7.52 7.37
N ARG A 139 3.54 7.16 7.71
CA ARG A 139 4.49 8.00 8.47
C ARG A 139 4.90 9.30 7.75
N ARG A 140 4.84 9.31 6.42
CA ARG A 140 5.22 10.47 5.59
C ARG A 140 4.06 11.43 5.36
N LEU A 141 2.82 10.99 5.60
CA LEU A 141 1.67 11.88 5.59
C LEU A 141 1.74 12.74 6.86
N PRO A 142 1.55 14.07 6.75
CA PRO A 142 1.47 14.91 7.92
C PRO A 142 0.33 14.39 8.78
N ALA A 143 0.63 14.05 10.04
CA ALA A 143 -0.41 14.01 11.06
C ALA A 143 -1.02 15.41 11.02
N ASN A 144 -2.26 15.58 10.56
CA ASN A 144 -2.91 16.88 10.62
C ASN A 144 -3.18 17.22 12.10
N GLU A 145 -2.15 17.63 12.81
CA GLU A 145 -2.23 18.53 13.93
C GLU A 145 -1.83 19.90 13.33
N ASN A 146 -2.82 20.79 13.16
CA ASN A 146 -2.64 22.23 12.89
C ASN A 146 -2.54 22.73 11.43
N LEU A 147 -3.34 22.23 10.49
CA LEU A 147 -3.67 22.99 9.25
C LEU A 147 -5.01 23.76 9.34
N ALA A 148 -5.54 23.93 10.56
CA ALA A 148 -6.73 24.71 10.85
C ALA A 148 -6.49 25.73 11.98
N GLU A 149 -5.40 26.48 11.92
CA GLU A 149 -5.39 27.81 12.56
C GLU A 149 -5.20 28.85 11.48
N PRO A 150 -6.28 29.52 11.02
CA PRO A 150 -6.10 30.80 10.35
C PRO A 150 -5.50 31.74 11.40
N HIS A 151 -4.26 32.16 11.20
CA HIS A 151 -3.68 33.29 11.91
C HIS A 151 -4.54 34.55 11.65
N HIS A 152 -5.57 34.73 12.47
CA HIS A 152 -6.14 36.04 12.73
C HIS A 152 -5.49 36.60 13.98
N GLN A 153 -4.34 37.25 13.78
CA GLN A 153 -3.88 38.30 14.66
C GLN A 153 -3.80 39.59 13.82
N ARG A 154 -4.81 40.44 14.03
CA ARG A 154 -4.69 41.89 13.91
C ARG A 154 -4.97 42.46 15.29
#